data_AF-A0A1Q8ZDV4-F1
#
_entry.id   AF-A0A1Q8ZDV4-F1
#
_cell.length_a   1.000
_cell.length_b   1.000
_cell.length_c   1.000
_cell.angle_alpha   90.00
_cell.angle_beta   90.00
_cell.angle_gamma   90.00
#
_symmetry.space_group_name_H-M   'P 1'
#
loop_
_entity.id
_entity.type
_entity.pdbx_description
1 polymer ?
#
loop_
_entity_poly.entity_id
_entity_poly.type
_entity_poly.pdbx_seq_one_letter_code
_entity_poly.pdbx_strand_id
1 'polypeptide(L)'
;MADDLTPKWHPYQGWLLQISPLWHGFVFNCYPAEATGSWQNQHIYLNYDDALLAAKQFVDRQIAVSALQQVLQRWFAQGLISLTEYKKASQLLP
;
A
#
# COMPACT_ATOMS: atom_id res chain seq x y z
N MET A 1 0.74 34.67 0.99
CA MET A 1 -0.20 33.63 0.54
C MET A 1 -0.12 32.53 1.57
N ALA A 2 -1.23 32.14 2.19
CA ALA A 2 -1.21 30.99 3.07
C ALA A 2 -0.99 29.77 2.17
N ASP A 3 0.16 29.12 2.29
CA ASP A 3 0.36 27.81 1.67
C ASP A 3 -0.74 26.91 2.20
N ASP A 4 -1.60 26.44 1.30
CA ASP A 4 -2.70 25.55 1.65
C ASP A 4 -2.11 24.21 2.10
N LEU A 5 -1.82 24.12 3.40
CA LEU A 5 -1.27 22.92 4.04
C LEU A 5 -2.35 21.85 4.28
N THR A 6 -3.48 21.95 3.61
CA THR A 6 -4.60 21.02 3.78
C THR A 6 -4.30 19.69 3.08
N PRO A 7 -4.36 18.56 3.79
CA PRO A 7 -4.25 17.24 3.19
C PRO A 7 -5.37 16.97 2.18
N LYS A 8 -5.03 16.32 1.06
CA LYS A 8 -5.99 15.90 0.03
C LYS A 8 -6.22 14.40 0.10
N TRP A 9 -7.47 14.00 -0.05
CA TRP A 9 -7.90 12.60 0.07
C TRP A 9 -8.33 12.01 -1.27
N HIS A 10 -7.92 10.78 -1.55
CA HIS A 10 -8.21 10.08 -2.81
C HIS A 10 -8.66 8.65 -2.53
N PRO A 11 -9.88 8.26 -2.90
CA PRO A 11 -10.26 6.85 -2.94
C PRO A 11 -9.52 6.15 -4.09
N TYR A 12 -8.97 4.96 -3.83
CA TYR A 12 -8.29 4.15 -4.83
C TYR A 12 -8.35 2.65 -4.49
N GLN A 13 -9.01 1.84 -5.32
CA GLN A 13 -9.09 0.38 -5.20
C GLN A 13 -9.47 -0.13 -3.78
N GLY A 14 -10.44 0.50 -3.12
CA GLY A 14 -10.84 0.13 -1.76
C GLY A 14 -9.89 0.63 -0.67
N TRP A 15 -8.95 1.50 -1.01
CA TRP A 15 -8.10 2.25 -0.08
C TRP A 15 -8.45 3.72 -0.12
N LEU A 16 -8.11 4.42 0.96
CA LEU A 16 -8.16 5.86 1.06
C LEU A 16 -6.71 6.36 1.15
N LEU A 17 -6.30 7.18 0.19
CA LEU A 17 -4.97 7.79 0.13
C LEU A 17 -5.07 9.21 0.66
N GLN A 18 -4.18 9.61 1.55
CA GLN A 18 -4.02 10.99 2.01
C GLN A 18 -2.69 11.53 1.50
N ILE A 19 -2.72 12.65 0.78
CA ILE A 19 -1.50 13.37 0.40
C ILE A 19 -1.44 14.65 1.25
N SER A 20 -0.45 14.72 2.13
CA SER A 20 -0.27 15.86 3.03
C SER A 20 0.88 16.74 2.54
N PRO A 21 0.63 18.02 2.24
CA PRO A 21 1.70 18.98 1.96
C PRO A 21 2.51 19.27 3.23
N LEU A 22 3.81 19.47 3.05
CA LEU A 22 4.79 19.90 4.03
C LEU A 22 5.55 21.12 3.48
N TRP A 23 6.26 21.85 4.33
CA TRP A 23 7.06 23.02 3.92
C TRP A 23 8.07 22.77 2.78
N HIS A 24 8.48 21.52 2.55
CA HIS A 24 9.48 21.16 1.54
C HIS A 24 9.03 20.04 0.59
N GLY A 25 7.73 19.76 0.51
CA GLY A 25 7.22 18.72 -0.38
C GLY A 25 5.92 18.10 0.08
N PHE A 26 5.72 16.82 -0.25
CA PHE A 26 4.49 16.08 0.02
C PHE A 26 4.83 14.71 0.59
N VAL A 27 4.02 14.24 1.54
CA VAL A 27 4.05 12.86 2.04
C VAL A 27 2.70 12.21 1.78
N PHE A 28 2.66 10.89 1.78
CA PHE A 28 1.40 10.17 1.67
C PHE A 28 1.17 9.18 2.81
N ASN A 29 -0.10 9.01 3.17
CA ASN A 29 -0.59 7.93 4.02
C ASN A 29 -1.62 7.11 3.23
N CYS A 30 -1.64 5.80 3.44
CA CYS A 30 -2.61 4.89 2.83
C CYS A 30 -3.41 4.17 3.91
N TYR A 31 -4.73 4.18 3.79
CA TYR A 31 -5.66 3.57 4.73
C TYR A 31 -6.48 2.49 3.97
N PRO A 32 -6.31 1.20 4.27
CA PRO A 32 -7.18 0.16 3.74
C PRO A 32 -8.60 0.33 4.29
N ALA A 33 -9.64 0.13 3.46
CA ALA A 33 -11.03 0.29 3.92
C ALA A 33 -11.42 -0.72 5.03
N GLU A 34 -10.76 -1.88 5.06
CA GLU A 34 -11.13 -2.99 5.96
C GLU A 34 -10.19 -3.15 7.17
N ALA A 35 -9.07 -2.42 7.22
CA ALA A 35 -8.12 -2.53 8.33
C ALA A 35 -8.09 -1.27 9.20
N THR A 36 -7.90 -1.47 10.50
CA THR A 36 -7.80 -0.39 11.51
C THR A 36 -6.44 0.33 11.50
N GLY A 37 -5.54 0.00 10.58
CA GLY A 37 -4.18 0.54 10.53
C GLY A 37 -3.95 1.49 9.36
N SER A 38 -3.18 2.54 9.57
CA SER A 38 -2.70 3.43 8.52
C SER A 38 -1.26 3.10 8.15
N TRP A 39 -0.95 3.00 6.86
CA TRP A 39 0.43 3.01 6.41
C TRP A 39 0.87 4.46 6.17
N GLN A 40 2.01 4.84 6.74
CA GLN A 40 2.58 6.18 6.58
C GLN A 40 3.88 6.10 5.78
N ASN A 41 3.99 6.94 4.75
CA ASN A 41 5.27 7.10 4.08
C ASN A 41 6.22 7.93 4.92
N GLN A 42 7.48 7.50 4.97
CA GLN A 42 8.58 8.27 5.54
C GLN A 42 9.32 9.11 4.48
N HIS A 43 9.00 8.94 3.20
CA HIS A 43 9.62 9.67 2.10
C HIS A 43 8.85 10.95 1.75
N ILE A 44 9.58 12.03 1.48
CA ILE A 44 9.04 13.32 1.04
C ILE A 44 9.26 13.46 -0.47
N TYR A 45 8.20 13.73 -1.21
CA TYR A 45 8.21 13.98 -2.65
C TYR A 45 8.21 15.47 -2.95
N LEU A 46 8.88 15.89 -4.01
CA LEU A 46 8.98 17.31 -4.37
C LEU A 46 7.66 17.88 -4.88
N ASN A 47 6.84 17.06 -5.53
CA ASN A 47 5.54 17.48 -6.05
C ASN A 47 4.44 16.49 -5.66
N TYR A 48 3.21 16.97 -5.79
CA TYR A 48 2.01 16.26 -5.39
C TYR A 48 1.73 15.03 -6.26
N ASP A 49 1.98 15.11 -7.57
CA ASP A 49 1.69 14.02 -8.51
C ASP A 49 2.59 12.81 -8.27
N ASP A 50 3.86 13.04 -7.94
CA ASP A 50 4.82 11.99 -7.56
C ASP A 50 4.40 11.31 -6.25
N ALA A 51 3.96 12.09 -5.25
CA ALA A 51 3.44 11.53 -4.00
C ALA A 51 2.19 10.68 -4.24
N LEU A 52 1.28 11.16 -5.11
CA LEU A 52 0.06 10.42 -5.45
C LEU A 52 0.36 9.16 -6.25
N LEU A 53 1.29 9.22 -7.20
CA LEU A 53 1.73 8.06 -7.98
C LEU A 53 2.36 7.00 -7.06
N ALA A 54 3.24 7.41 -6.15
CA ALA A 54 3.87 6.50 -5.20
C ALA A 54 2.85 5.87 -4.23
N ALA A 55 1.84 6.64 -3.80
CA ALA A 55 0.74 6.12 -2.99
C ALA A 55 -0.07 5.02 -3.72
N LYS A 56 -0.39 5.24 -4.99
CA LYS A 56 -1.07 4.25 -5.83
C LYS A 56 -0.23 2.99 -6.02
N GLN A 57 1.06 3.15 -6.34
CA GLN A 57 1.98 2.02 -6.49
C GLN A 57 2.12 1.19 -5.20
N PHE A 58 2.13 1.85 -4.03
CA PHE A 58 2.10 1.15 -2.75
C PHE A 58 0.83 0.29 -2.62
N VAL A 59 -0.35 0.86 -2.88
CA VAL A 59 -1.62 0.13 -2.80
C VAL A 59 -1.66 -1.04 -3.79
N ASP A 60 -1.27 -0.81 -5.05
CA ASP A 60 -1.23 -1.86 -6.08
C ASP A 60 -0.34 -3.02 -5.63
N ARG A 61 0.80 -2.73 -4.99
CA ARG A 61 1.69 -3.75 -4.43
C ARG A 61 1.03 -4.52 -3.29
N GLN A 62 0.37 -3.85 -2.36
CA GLN A 62 -0.32 -4.50 -1.23
C GLN A 62 -1.44 -5.43 -1.71
N ILE A 63 -2.19 -5.00 -2.74
CA ILE A 63 -3.22 -5.82 -3.37
C ILE A 63 -2.61 -7.04 -4.04
N ALA A 64 -1.52 -6.88 -4.79
CA ALA A 64 -0.82 -7.99 -5.42
C ALA A 64 -0.27 -9.00 -4.40
N VAL A 65 0.32 -8.53 -3.30
CA VAL A 65 0.81 -9.38 -2.21
C VAL A 65 -0.34 -10.18 -1.59
N SER A 66 -1.45 -9.51 -1.29
CA SER A 66 -2.64 -10.15 -0.71
C SER A 66 -3.21 -11.23 -1.65
N ALA A 67 -3.30 -10.94 -2.95
CA ALA A 67 -3.76 -11.89 -3.95
C ALA A 67 -2.82 -13.11 -4.07
N LEU A 68 -1.50 -12.89 -4.08
CA LEU A 68 -0.51 -13.98 -4.10
C LEU A 68 -0.61 -14.85 -2.86
N GLN A 69 -0.80 -14.25 -1.68
CA GLN A 69 -0.97 -14.98 -0.43
C GLN A 69 -2.22 -15.88 -0.47
N GLN A 70 -3.34 -15.38 -1.02
CA GLN A 70 -4.55 -16.19 -1.21
C GLN A 70 -4.33 -17.36 -2.18
N VAL A 71 -3.58 -17.15 -3.27
CA VAL A 71 -3.23 -18.22 -4.21
C VAL A 71 -2.37 -19.29 -3.52
N LEU A 72 -1.33 -18.89 -2.79
CA LEU A 72 -0.47 -19.81 -2.03
C LEU A 72 -1.28 -20.63 -1.02
N GLN A 73 -2.19 -19.99 -0.30
CA GLN A 73 -3.08 -20.67 0.65
C GLN A 73 -3.97 -21.70 -0.04
N ARG A 74 -4.56 -21.36 -1.19
CA ARG A 74 -5.39 -22.30 -1.98
C ARG A 74 -4.58 -23.48 -2.48
N TRP A 75 -3.38 -23.25 -3.01
CA TRP A 75 -2.51 -24.33 -3.47
C TRP A 75 -2.11 -25.28 -2.34
N PHE A 76 -1.78 -24.73 -1.16
CA PHE A 76 -1.49 -25.55 0.02
C PHE A 76 -2.72 -26.35 0.46
N ALA A 77 -3.90 -25.72 0.53
CA ALA A 77 -5.15 -26.40 0.92
C ALA A 77 -5.57 -27.52 -0.05
N GLN A 78 -5.21 -27.41 -1.32
CA GLN A 78 -5.46 -28.42 -2.35
C GLN A 78 -4.35 -29.49 -2.43
N GLY A 79 -3.28 -29.37 -1.63
CA GLY A 79 -2.15 -30.29 -1.65
C GLY A 79 -1.26 -30.16 -2.90
N LEU A 80 -1.37 -29.06 -3.65
CA LEU A 80 -0.54 -28.79 -4.83
C LEU A 80 0.90 -28.42 -4.48
N ILE A 81 1.10 -27.90 -3.26
CA ILE A 81 2.42 -27.57 -2.71
C ILE A 81 2.54 -28.11 -1.28
N SER A 82 3.75 -28.46 -0.88
CA SER A 82 4.07 -28.90 0.48
C SER A 82 4.06 -27.73 1.48
N LEU A 83 4.01 -28.06 2.78
CA LEU A 83 4.13 -27.06 3.86
C LEU A 83 5.46 -26.30 3.79
N THR A 84 6.54 -26.97 3.39
CA THR A 84 7.87 -26.36 3.26
C THR A 84 7.89 -25.33 2.13
N GLU A 85 7.31 -25.66 0.97
CA GLU A 85 7.19 -24.73 -0.16
C GLU A 85 6.29 -23.55 0.16
N TYR A 86 5.15 -23.80 0.82
CA TYR A 86 4.25 -22.75 1.28
C TYR A 86 4.95 -21.77 2.23
N LYS A 87 5.68 -22.27 3.24
CA LYS A 87 6.43 -21.42 4.18
C LYS A 87 7.50 -20.60 3.47
N LYS A 88 8.27 -21.23 2.58
CA LYS A 88 9.33 -20.55 1.82
C LYS A 88 8.75 -19.46 0.92
N ALA A 89 7.67 -19.74 0.20
CA ALA A 89 7.01 -18.76 -0.67
C ALA A 89 6.40 -17.60 0.13
N SER A 90 5.78 -17.90 1.28
CA SER A 90 5.19 -16.87 2.16
C SER A 90 6.24 -15.92 2.74
N GLN A 91 7.45 -16.40 3.02
CA GLN A 91 8.57 -15.58 3.51
C GLN A 91 9.16 -14.63 2.45
N LEU A 92 8.88 -14.88 1.17
CA LEU A 92 9.37 -14.04 0.07
C LEU A 92 8.38 -12.91 -0.29
N LEU A 93 7.18 -12.93 0.27
CA LEU A 93 6.23 -11.83 0.11
C LEU A 93 6.63 -10.66 1.03
N PRO A 94 6.76 -9.44 0.49
CA PRO A 94 7.21 -8.25 1.22
C PRO A 94 6.17 -7.69 2.19
#